data_AF-A0AAU2PPP0-F1
#
_entry.id   AF-A0AAU2PPP0-F1
#
_cell.length_a   1.000
_cell.length_b   1.000
_cell.length_c   1.000
_cell.angle_alpha   90.00
_cell.angle_beta   90.00
_cell.angle_gamma   90.00
#
_symmetry.space_group_name_H-M   'P 1'
#
loop_
_entity.id
_entity.type
_entity.pdbx_description
1 polymer ?
#
loop_
_entity_poly.entity_id
_entity_poly.type
_entity_poly.pdbx_seq_one_letter_code
_entity_poly.pdbx_strand_id
1 'polypeptide(L)'
;MTGKLFDALADGTDVDHLGFRRLPGGFDRLLAKWSTAGSMAYVEAEYFGGTGEQHAAVWAGGAIKLGPLHVQESQPMPPAGSPISQALRQLGVQTTATEDEFSAAGLGRHRHSEGWTA
;
A
#
# COMPACT_ATOMS: atom_id res chain seq x y z
N MET A 1 -12.32 10.09 10.88
CA MET A 1 -11.06 10.24 11.66
C MET A 1 -9.81 10.33 10.77
N THR A 2 -9.83 9.88 9.51
CA THR A 2 -8.67 9.91 8.58
C THR A 2 -8.26 11.29 8.07
N GLY A 3 -9.19 12.25 7.95
CA GLY A 3 -8.89 13.59 7.44
C GLY A 3 -7.83 14.36 8.25
N LYS A 4 -7.92 14.34 9.58
CA LYS A 4 -6.95 15.05 10.45
C LYS A 4 -5.50 14.55 10.28
N LEU A 5 -5.32 13.25 10.03
CA LEU A 5 -3.98 12.68 9.78
C LEU A 5 -3.48 13.08 8.40
N PHE A 6 -4.34 13.03 7.38
CA PHE A 6 -4.00 13.51 6.04
C PHE A 6 -3.54 14.97 6.08
N ASP A 7 -4.31 15.84 6.73
CA ASP A 7 -3.98 17.27 6.88
C ASP A 7 -2.67 17.49 7.66
N ALA A 8 -2.40 16.66 8.67
CA ALA A 8 -1.16 16.75 9.46
C ALA A 8 0.09 16.29 8.69
N LEU A 9 -0.07 15.46 7.65
CA LEU A 9 1.01 14.94 6.83
C LEU A 9 1.27 15.76 5.56
N ALA A 10 0.27 16.52 5.11
CA ALA A 10 0.39 17.38 3.94
C ALA A 10 1.28 18.61 4.25
N ASP A 11 2.23 18.90 3.37
CA ASP A 11 3.09 20.10 3.48
C ASP A 11 2.50 21.35 2.77
N GLY A 12 1.28 21.23 2.26
CA GLY A 12 0.59 22.29 1.51
C GLY A 12 0.96 22.35 0.03
N THR A 13 1.82 21.46 -0.47
CA THR A 13 2.03 21.27 -1.91
C THR A 13 0.89 20.42 -2.48
N ASP A 14 0.31 20.86 -3.59
CA ASP A 14 -0.81 20.15 -4.23
C ASP A 14 -0.34 19.59 -5.57
N VAL A 15 0.35 18.45 -5.52
CA VAL A 15 0.64 17.60 -6.68
C VAL A 15 1.15 16.25 -6.20
N ASP A 16 0.28 15.25 -6.24
CA ASP A 16 0.76 13.87 -6.28
C ASP A 16 1.18 13.53 -7.71
N HIS A 17 2.48 13.37 -7.93
CA HIS A 17 3.04 12.93 -9.21
C HIS A 17 2.99 11.41 -9.41
N LEU A 18 2.61 10.66 -8.37
CA LEU A 18 2.63 9.20 -8.37
C LEU A 18 1.25 8.60 -8.68
N GLY A 19 0.19 9.42 -8.72
CA GLY A 19 -1.14 9.02 -9.19
C GLY A 19 -1.99 8.28 -8.14
N PHE A 20 -1.62 8.35 -6.87
CA PHE A 20 -2.43 7.94 -5.73
C PHE A 20 -3.61 8.92 -5.53
N ARG A 21 -4.70 8.41 -4.95
CA ARG A 21 -5.91 9.20 -4.72
C ARG A 21 -5.84 9.98 -3.41
N ARG A 22 -5.08 9.48 -2.43
CA ARG A 22 -5.06 9.93 -1.03
C ARG A 22 -3.64 10.11 -0.49
N LEU A 23 -2.61 10.14 -1.33
CA LEU A 23 -1.26 10.49 -0.88
C LEU A 23 -1.21 12.00 -0.56
N PRO A 24 -0.91 12.40 0.70
CA PRO A 24 -0.79 13.81 1.04
C PRO A 24 0.37 14.48 0.30
N GLY A 25 0.19 15.77 -0.01
CA GLY A 25 1.24 16.60 -0.62
C GLY A 25 2.57 16.54 0.12
N GLY A 26 3.65 16.27 -0.61
CA GLY A 26 5.01 16.16 -0.07
C GLY A 26 5.29 14.93 0.80
N PHE A 27 4.29 14.06 1.02
CA PHE A 27 4.46 12.87 1.86
C PHE A 27 5.39 11.84 1.22
N ASP A 28 5.49 11.79 -0.12
CA ASP A 28 6.47 11.00 -0.86
C ASP A 28 7.92 11.30 -0.43
N ARG A 29 8.24 12.56 -0.16
CA ARG A 29 9.57 12.98 0.32
C ARG A 29 9.83 12.54 1.75
N LEU A 30 8.80 12.56 2.61
CA LEU A 30 8.89 12.04 3.96
C LEU A 30 9.09 10.53 3.96
N LEU A 31 8.34 9.80 3.14
CA LEU A 31 8.53 8.36 2.94
C LEU A 31 9.93 8.04 2.41
N ALA A 32 10.43 8.81 1.43
CA ALA A 32 11.80 8.69 0.95
C ALA A 32 12.81 8.90 2.09
N LYS A 33 12.68 9.98 2.87
CA LYS A 33 13.57 10.25 4.01
C LYS A 33 13.55 9.12 5.04
N TRP A 34 12.37 8.68 5.47
CA TRP A 34 12.23 7.59 6.44
C TRP A 34 12.76 6.26 5.89
N SER A 35 12.67 6.07 4.58
CA SER A 35 13.16 4.86 3.93
C SER A 35 14.67 4.62 4.05
N THR A 36 15.43 5.63 4.48
CA THR A 36 16.86 5.50 4.79
C THR A 36 17.12 4.64 6.03
N ALA A 37 16.15 4.55 6.95
CA ALA A 37 16.23 3.72 8.16
C ALA A 37 15.60 2.33 7.99
N GLY A 38 14.71 2.15 7.03
CA GLY A 38 14.07 0.88 6.70
C GLY A 38 13.02 1.06 5.62
N SER A 39 12.72 0.02 4.82
CA SER A 39 11.79 0.14 3.70
C SER A 39 10.41 0.65 4.13
N MET A 40 9.84 1.56 3.34
CA MET A 40 8.52 2.16 3.57
C MET A 40 7.63 1.84 2.38
N ALA A 41 6.40 1.36 2.62
CA ALA A 41 5.40 1.21 1.57
C ALA A 41 4.23 2.16 1.82
N TYR A 42 3.70 2.73 0.75
CA TYR A 42 2.39 3.37 0.73
C TYR A 42 1.47 2.56 -0.17
N VAL A 43 0.29 2.23 0.35
CA VAL A 43 -0.69 1.41 -0.35
C VAL A 43 -2.08 2.03 -0.25
N GLU A 44 -2.82 1.96 -1.34
CA GLU A 44 -4.25 2.25 -1.39
C GLU A 44 -4.99 1.02 -1.90
N ALA A 45 -6.11 0.72 -1.28
CA ALA A 45 -7.02 -0.33 -1.69
C ALA A 45 -8.43 0.25 -1.63
N GLU A 46 -9.17 0.11 -2.73
CA GLU A 46 -10.59 0.39 -2.79
C GLU A 46 -11.26 -0.89 -3.28
N TYR A 47 -12.18 -1.43 -2.50
CA TYR A 47 -12.82 -2.71 -2.78
C TYR A 47 -14.31 -2.64 -2.50
N PHE A 48 -15.11 -3.12 -3.44
CA PHE A 48 -16.54 -3.31 -3.29
C PHE A 48 -16.96 -4.67 -3.85
N GLY A 49 -17.58 -5.51 -3.02
CA GLY A 49 -18.08 -6.82 -3.45
C GLY A 49 -17.01 -7.82 -3.92
N GLY A 50 -15.74 -7.63 -3.51
CA GLY A 50 -14.62 -8.50 -3.91
C GLY A 50 -13.87 -8.04 -5.15
N THR A 51 -14.35 -7.01 -5.84
CA THR A 51 -13.66 -6.34 -6.94
C THR A 51 -13.13 -5.00 -6.44
N GLY A 52 -12.00 -4.54 -6.98
CA GLY A 52 -11.40 -3.31 -6.49
C GLY A 52 -10.12 -2.93 -7.21
N GLU A 53 -9.66 -1.71 -6.93
CA GLU A 53 -8.37 -1.21 -7.38
C GLU A 53 -7.34 -1.27 -6.25
N GLN A 54 -6.08 -1.44 -6.65
CA GLN A 54 -4.95 -1.31 -5.75
C GLN A 54 -3.88 -0.41 -6.33
N HIS A 55 -3.31 0.43 -5.47
CA HIS A 55 -2.15 1.25 -5.77
C HIS A 55 -1.06 0.98 -4.73
N ALA A 56 0.18 0.79 -5.14
CA ALA A 56 1.29 0.65 -4.21
C ALA A 56 2.60 1.26 -4.74
N ALA A 57 3.40 1.81 -3.81
CA ALA A 57 4.78 2.20 -4.05
C ALA A 57 5.62 1.88 -2.82
N VAL A 58 6.91 1.57 -3.04
CA VAL A 58 7.86 1.25 -1.99
C VAL A 58 9.09 2.13 -2.15
N TRP A 59 9.52 2.72 -1.04
CA TRP A 59 10.77 3.44 -0.90
C TRP A 59 11.75 2.61 -0.07
N ALA A 60 13.01 2.57 -0.48
CA ALA A 60 14.10 2.05 0.32
C ALA A 60 15.39 2.81 0.02
N GLY A 61 16.13 3.16 1.07
CA GLY A 61 17.41 3.86 0.94
C GLY A 61 17.29 5.27 0.37
N GLY A 62 16.18 5.97 0.61
CA GLY A 62 15.99 7.35 0.14
C GLY A 62 15.28 7.49 -1.21
N ALA A 63 14.90 6.39 -1.87
CA ALA A 63 14.36 6.41 -3.22
C ALA A 63 13.26 5.37 -3.43
N ILE A 64 12.41 5.58 -4.44
CA ILE A 64 11.44 4.58 -4.89
C ILE A 64 12.19 3.36 -5.43
N LYS A 65 11.85 2.18 -4.92
CA LYS A 65 12.35 0.87 -5.36
C LYS A 65 11.31 0.05 -6.11
N LEU A 66 10.02 0.29 -5.85
CA LEU A 66 8.92 -0.36 -6.55
C LEU A 66 7.79 0.64 -6.77
N GLY A 67 7.21 0.60 -7.97
CA GLY A 67 6.04 1.40 -8.32
C GLY A 67 6.35 2.83 -8.79
N PRO A 68 5.33 3.70 -8.87
CA PRO A 68 3.93 3.43 -8.51
C PRO A 68 3.31 2.31 -9.37
N LEU A 69 2.73 1.31 -8.72
CA LEU A 69 2.00 0.21 -9.34
C LEU A 69 0.51 0.45 -9.15
N HIS A 70 -0.27 0.50 -10.22
CA HIS A 70 -1.72 0.66 -10.16
C HIS A 70 -2.38 -0.44 -10.98
N VAL A 71 -3.29 -1.18 -10.36
CA VAL A 71 -4.19 -2.12 -11.03
C VAL A 71 -5.61 -1.63 -10.79
N GLN A 72 -6.30 -1.28 -11.87
CA GLN A 72 -7.70 -0.86 -11.82
C GLN A 72 -8.63 -2.06 -11.66
N GLU A 73 -9.85 -1.82 -11.19
CA GLU A 73 -10.88 -2.84 -10.98
C GLU A 73 -11.12 -3.75 -12.19
N SER A 74 -11.09 -3.18 -13.40
CA SER A 74 -11.35 -3.90 -14.66
C SER A 74 -10.13 -4.62 -15.24
N GLN A 75 -8.95 -4.46 -14.64
CA GLN A 75 -7.71 -5.02 -15.15
C GLN A 75 -7.40 -6.38 -14.50
N PRO A 76 -6.88 -7.35 -15.26
CA PRO A 76 -6.43 -8.59 -14.68
C PRO A 76 -5.23 -8.35 -13.76
N MET A 77 -5.16 -9.11 -12.66
CA MET A 77 -4.01 -9.07 -11.78
C MET A 77 -2.73 -9.51 -12.52
N PRO A 78 -1.61 -8.80 -12.36
CA PRO A 78 -0.38 -9.16 -13.03
C PRO A 78 0.20 -10.46 -12.44
N PRO A 79 0.98 -11.24 -13.23
CA PRO A 79 1.55 -12.50 -12.76
C PRO A 79 2.44 -12.37 -11.51
N ALA A 80 2.99 -11.18 -11.26
CA ALA A 80 3.81 -10.88 -10.08
C ALA A 80 2.99 -10.73 -8.77
N GLY A 81 1.66 -10.79 -8.85
CA GLY A 81 0.72 -10.59 -7.75
C GLY A 81 0.15 -9.18 -7.68
N SER A 82 -0.80 -8.95 -6.77
CA SER A 82 -1.40 -7.62 -6.57
C SER A 82 -0.36 -6.55 -6.20
N PRO A 83 -0.59 -5.26 -6.48
CA PRO A 83 0.30 -4.17 -6.05
C PRO A 83 0.68 -4.25 -4.56
N ILE A 84 -0.27 -4.58 -3.68
CA ILE A 84 -0.02 -4.73 -2.25
C ILE A 84 0.85 -5.96 -1.97
N SER A 85 0.57 -7.10 -2.56
CA SER A 85 1.40 -8.31 -2.39
C SER A 85 2.85 -8.05 -2.83
N GLN A 86 3.04 -7.36 -3.96
CA GLN A 86 4.37 -6.98 -4.43
C GLN A 86 5.07 -6.02 -3.45
N ALA A 87 4.36 -5.06 -2.87
CA ALA A 87 4.92 -4.15 -1.88
C ALA A 87 5.29 -4.86 -0.57
N LEU A 88 4.43 -5.74 -0.05
CA LEU A 88 4.69 -6.51 1.16
C LEU A 88 5.94 -7.40 1.02
N ARG A 89 6.16 -7.96 -0.18
CA ARG A 89 7.39 -8.71 -0.49
C ARG A 89 8.65 -7.83 -0.37
N GLN A 90 8.58 -6.58 -0.82
CA GLN A 90 9.69 -5.61 -0.66
C GLN A 90 9.92 -5.18 0.79
N LEU A 91 8.88 -5.27 1.63
CA LEU A 91 8.98 -5.07 3.08
C LEU A 91 9.52 -6.29 3.82
N GLY A 92 9.79 -7.41 3.12
CA GLY A 92 10.35 -8.62 3.70
C GLY A 92 9.31 -9.57 4.29
N VAL A 93 8.02 -9.43 3.94
CA VAL A 93 7.00 -10.41 4.33
C VAL A 93 7.34 -11.76 3.70
N GLN A 94 7.48 -12.78 4.54
CA GLN A 94 7.77 -14.14 4.14
C GLN A 94 6.45 -14.92 4.07
N THR A 95 6.22 -15.58 2.93
CA THR A 95 5.05 -16.42 2.71
C THR A 95 5.35 -17.88 3.03
N THR A 96 4.29 -18.65 3.27
CA THR A 96 4.34 -20.11 3.27
C THR A 96 3.81 -20.64 1.95
N ALA A 97 3.88 -21.96 1.72
CA ALA A 97 3.31 -22.57 0.51
C ALA A 97 1.78 -22.37 0.38
N THR A 98 1.10 -22.03 1.46
CA THR A 98 -0.37 -21.95 1.55
C THR A 98 -0.91 -20.53 1.73
N GLU A 99 -0.05 -19.53 1.89
CA GLU A 99 -0.44 -18.15 2.20
C GLU A 99 0.24 -17.17 1.25
N ASP A 100 -0.49 -16.16 0.80
CA ASP A 100 0.09 -15.02 0.08
C ASP A 100 0.65 -13.97 1.05
N GLU A 101 1.32 -12.94 0.53
CA GLU A 101 1.93 -11.91 1.37
C GLU A 101 0.90 -11.15 2.23
N PHE A 102 -0.32 -10.97 1.73
CA PHE A 102 -1.38 -10.27 2.45
C PHE A 102 -1.85 -11.08 3.67
N SER A 103 -2.04 -12.38 3.48
CA SER A 103 -2.43 -13.32 4.53
C SER A 103 -1.29 -13.50 5.54
N ALA A 104 -0.05 -13.68 5.07
CA ALA A 104 1.13 -13.82 5.92
C ALA A 104 1.41 -12.57 6.78
N ALA A 105 1.09 -11.38 6.26
CA ALA A 105 1.15 -10.13 7.03
C ALA A 105 0.02 -9.99 8.06
N GLY A 106 -0.94 -10.94 8.10
CA GLY A 106 -2.08 -10.91 9.02
C GLY A 106 -3.13 -9.85 8.69
N LEU A 107 -3.09 -9.28 7.47
CA LEU A 107 -4.01 -8.22 7.02
C LEU A 107 -5.40 -8.77 6.65
N GLY A 108 -5.51 -10.07 6.41
CA GLY A 108 -6.78 -10.75 6.17
C GLY A 108 -7.59 -11.07 7.43
N ARG A 109 -7.07 -10.74 8.63
CA ARG A 109 -7.80 -10.98 9.89
C ARG A 109 -9.06 -10.12 9.95
N HIS A 110 -10.11 -10.69 10.53
CA HIS A 110 -11.41 -10.03 10.71
C HIS A 110 -12.07 -9.53 9.40
N ARG A 111 -11.78 -10.19 8.27
CA ARG A 111 -12.48 -9.96 6.99
C ARG A 111 -13.96 -10.37 7.01
N HIS A 112 -14.33 -11.23 7.96
CA HIS A 112 -15.70 -11.65 8.25
C HIS A 112 -16.12 -11.03 9.59
N SER A 113 -17.38 -10.58 9.69
CA SER A 113 -17.91 -9.91 10.88
C SER A 113 -17.74 -10.76 12.14
N GLU A 114 -17.90 -12.08 12.04
CA GLU A 114 -17.72 -13.06 13.11
C GLU A 114 -16.29 -13.08 13.65
N GLY A 115 -15.32 -12.73 12.80
CA GLY A 115 -13.92 -12.65 13.21
C GLY A 115 -13.67 -11.57 14.26
N TRP A 116 -14.48 -10.53 14.33
CA TRP A 116 -14.30 -9.43 15.30
C TRP A 116 -14.76 -9.77 16.73
N THR A 117 -15.58 -10.80 16.89
CA THR A 117 -16.17 -11.17 18.19
C THR A 117 -15.44 -12.32 18.90
N ALA A 118 -14.36 -12.83 18.29
CA ALA A 118 -13.58 -13.97 18.78
C ALA A 118 -12.42 -13.55 19.69
#